data_AF-A0A9D3T965-F1
#
_entry.id   AF-A0A9D3T965-F1
#
_cell.length_a   1.000
_cell.length_b   1.000
_cell.length_c   1.000
_cell.angle_alpha   90.00
_cell.angle_beta   90.00
_cell.angle_gamma   90.00
#
_symmetry.space_group_name_H-M   'P 1'
#
loop_
_entity.id
_entity.type
_entity.pdbx_description
1 polymer ?
#
loop_
_entity_poly.entity_id
_entity_poly.type
_entity_poly.pdbx_seq_one_letter_code
_entity_poly.pdbx_strand_id
1 'polypeptide(L)'
;MEGCLDDQFVIRIMKDKLSSKPCRNQGFVLDGFPKTYEQAKELFNADEDEPEDTRSKLPPFNKKIIPEFVLSLNATDAFLKNRVLNLPESAVEGTHYTQDQFPRRLATFRENNVEDETVLNYFVELEIHIDHIEITSSDDMEYLIVMEKIKEVVGDARNYGLTSEELEEEERRKADERLKAVATEKAEIERKEANEAASRVARWEEWSKRMEEINKLEQELLEAQTVPLRNYLMKNVMPTLTQGLIECCKTKPDDPIDFLAEYLLRNNPQV
;
A
#
# COMPACT_ATOMS: atom_id res chain seq x y z
N MET A 1 16.38 -54.29 -9.98
CA MET A 1 15.41 -54.53 -8.88
C MET A 1 15.75 -53.51 -7.81
N GLU A 2 15.28 -52.27 -8.00
CA GLU A 2 15.74 -51.10 -7.26
C GLU A 2 14.64 -50.59 -6.33
N GLY A 3 14.96 -50.46 -5.05
CA GLY A 3 14.55 -49.29 -4.26
C GLY A 3 13.09 -49.14 -3.82
N CYS A 4 12.25 -50.19 -3.82
CA CYS A 4 10.96 -50.08 -3.12
C CYS A 4 11.22 -50.08 -1.61
N LEU A 5 11.04 -48.91 -0.99
CA LEU A 5 10.93 -48.81 0.47
C LEU A 5 9.76 -49.69 0.91
N ASP A 6 9.99 -50.50 1.94
CA ASP A 6 8.96 -51.34 2.52
C ASP A 6 7.83 -50.49 3.10
N ASP A 7 6.59 -50.94 2.90
CA ASP A 7 5.38 -50.14 3.14
C ASP A 7 5.30 -49.65 4.61
N GLN A 8 5.79 -50.47 5.54
CA GLN A 8 5.85 -50.13 6.97
C GLN A 8 6.77 -48.92 7.25
N PHE A 9 7.88 -48.80 6.52
CA PHE A 9 8.76 -47.64 6.67
C PHE A 9 8.11 -46.38 6.11
N VAL A 10 7.41 -46.48 4.98
CA VAL A 10 6.68 -45.34 4.39
C VAL A 10 5.59 -44.87 5.33
N ILE A 11 4.78 -45.79 5.88
CA ILE A 11 3.73 -45.49 6.84
C ILE A 11 4.31 -44.77 8.06
N ARG A 12 5.42 -45.26 8.62
CA ARG A 12 6.07 -44.64 9.77
C ARG A 12 6.56 -43.22 9.48
N ILE A 13 7.20 -43.01 8.33
CA ILE A 13 7.69 -41.68 7.92
C ILE A 13 6.52 -40.72 7.72
N MET A 14 5.45 -41.18 7.07
CA MET A 14 4.25 -40.38 6.85
C MET A 14 3.57 -40.03 8.17
N LYS A 15 3.44 -40.98 9.10
CA LYS A 15 2.85 -40.75 10.44
C LYS A 15 3.65 -39.73 11.25
N ASP A 16 4.99 -39.82 11.23
CA ASP A 16 5.87 -38.85 11.89
C ASP A 16 5.74 -37.46 11.26
N LYS A 17 5.73 -37.39 9.92
CA LYS A 17 5.58 -36.14 9.19
C LYS A 17 4.23 -35.47 9.43
N LEU A 18 3.13 -36.23 9.39
CA LEU A 18 1.79 -35.74 9.68
C LEU A 18 1.64 -35.28 11.14
N SER A 19 2.35 -35.92 12.06
CA SER A 19 2.38 -35.52 13.47
C SER A 19 3.21 -34.26 13.75
N SER A 20 4.04 -33.83 12.78
CA SER A 20 4.89 -32.66 12.93
C SER A 20 4.08 -31.35 13.05
N LYS A 21 4.65 -30.36 13.73
CA LYS A 21 4.00 -29.05 13.94
C LYS A 21 3.56 -28.38 12.62
N PRO A 22 4.35 -28.37 11.53
CA PRO A 22 3.90 -27.79 10.27
C PRO A 22 2.61 -28.41 9.75
N CYS A 23 2.51 -29.73 9.67
CA CYS A 23 1.31 -30.40 9.14
C CYS A 23 0.09 -30.21 10.05
N ARG A 24 0.30 -30.28 11.38
CA ARG A 24 -0.78 -30.06 12.35
C ARG A 24 -1.26 -28.62 12.40
N ASN A 25 -0.35 -27.67 12.20
CA ASN A 25 -0.66 -26.25 12.33
C ASN A 25 -0.99 -25.60 11.01
N GLN A 26 -0.60 -26.12 9.85
CA GLN A 26 -0.80 -25.49 8.52
C GLN A 26 -1.67 -26.33 7.58
N GLY A 27 -2.04 -27.55 8.00
CA GLY A 27 -2.68 -28.52 7.13
C GLY A 27 -1.67 -29.28 6.26
N PHE A 28 -2.19 -30.23 5.49
CA PHE A 28 -1.41 -31.07 4.58
C PHE A 28 -2.29 -31.52 3.42
N VAL A 29 -1.64 -31.86 2.30
CA VAL A 29 -2.28 -32.53 1.16
C VAL A 29 -1.53 -33.83 0.93
N LEU A 30 -2.25 -34.94 0.93
CA LEU A 30 -1.71 -36.25 0.62
C LEU A 30 -1.99 -36.57 -0.84
N ASP A 31 -0.93 -36.84 -1.60
CA ASP A 31 -0.99 -37.27 -2.99
C ASP A 31 -0.19 -38.58 -3.17
N GLY A 32 -0.79 -39.56 -3.82
CA GLY A 32 -0.15 -40.83 -4.18
C GLY A 32 0.00 -41.87 -3.06
N PHE A 33 -0.36 -41.56 -1.81
CA PHE A 33 -0.37 -42.48 -0.67
C PHE A 33 -1.46 -42.07 0.34
N PRO A 34 -2.20 -43.00 0.97
CA PRO A 34 -2.17 -44.47 0.87
C PRO A 34 -2.75 -45.03 -0.44
N LYS A 35 -2.40 -46.27 -0.80
CA LYS A 35 -2.86 -46.93 -2.04
C LYS A 35 -3.79 -48.12 -1.80
N THR A 36 -3.78 -48.69 -0.60
CA THR A 36 -4.62 -49.83 -0.21
C THR A 36 -5.38 -49.52 1.08
N TYR A 37 -6.48 -50.24 1.33
CA TYR A 37 -7.23 -50.14 2.58
C TYR A 37 -6.34 -50.38 3.81
N GLU A 38 -5.49 -51.41 3.78
CA GLU A 38 -4.59 -51.74 4.90
C GLU A 38 -3.61 -50.60 5.20
N GLN A 39 -3.03 -49.98 4.17
CA GLN A 39 -2.13 -48.84 4.34
C GLN A 39 -2.85 -47.62 4.94
N ALA A 40 -4.08 -47.35 4.51
CA ALA A 40 -4.89 -46.26 5.06
C ALA A 40 -5.23 -46.53 6.53
N LYS A 41 -5.66 -47.75 6.84
CA LYS A 41 -5.96 -48.20 8.19
C LYS A 41 -4.76 -48.07 9.12
N GLU A 42 -3.57 -48.51 8.70
CA GLU A 42 -2.36 -48.44 9.53
C GLU A 42 -1.87 -46.99 9.70
N LEU A 43 -1.92 -46.18 8.64
CA LEU A 43 -1.50 -44.78 8.68
C LEU A 43 -2.37 -43.95 9.64
N PHE A 44 -3.69 -44.13 9.57
CA PHE A 44 -4.65 -43.33 10.33
C PHE A 44 -5.16 -44.01 11.59
N ASN A 45 -4.62 -45.17 11.99
CA ASN A 45 -5.00 -45.83 13.23
C ASN A 45 -4.75 -44.91 14.45
N ALA A 46 -5.60 -45.04 15.47
CA ALA A 46 -5.41 -44.37 16.75
C ALA A 46 -4.05 -44.72 17.36
N ASP A 47 -3.48 -43.80 18.13
CA ASP A 47 -2.26 -44.08 18.88
C ASP A 47 -2.58 -45.03 20.04
N GLU A 48 -1.67 -45.96 20.36
CA GLU A 48 -1.86 -46.99 21.40
C GLU A 48 -2.21 -46.41 22.79
N ASP A 49 -1.91 -45.13 23.01
CA ASP A 49 -2.14 -44.40 24.27
C ASP A 49 -3.50 -43.68 24.35
N GLU A 50 -4.31 -43.65 23.28
CA GLU A 50 -5.65 -43.05 23.32
C GLU A 50 -6.70 -44.06 23.82
N PRO A 51 -7.53 -43.73 24.83
CA PRO A 51 -8.53 -44.66 25.33
C PRO A 51 -9.51 -45.02 24.23
N GLU A 52 -9.66 -46.31 23.93
CA GLU A 52 -10.70 -46.81 23.02
C GLU A 52 -12.07 -46.30 23.48
N ASP A 53 -12.68 -45.42 22.69
CA ASP A 53 -14.04 -44.95 22.94
C ASP A 53 -15.02 -46.06 22.55
N THR A 54 -15.18 -47.03 23.43
CA THR A 54 -16.06 -48.23 23.29
C THR A 54 -17.53 -47.91 23.02
N ARG A 55 -17.92 -46.62 22.94
CA ARG A 55 -19.28 -46.15 22.63
C ARG A 55 -19.49 -45.86 21.14
N SER A 56 -18.43 -45.68 20.35
CA SER A 56 -18.51 -45.39 18.92
C SER A 56 -18.50 -46.70 18.11
N LYS A 57 -19.37 -46.84 17.12
CA LYS A 57 -19.36 -47.98 16.18
C LYS A 57 -18.26 -47.86 15.11
N LEU A 58 -17.55 -46.74 15.09
CA LEU A 58 -16.50 -46.45 14.12
C LEU A 58 -15.19 -47.13 14.54
N PRO A 59 -14.39 -47.62 13.58
CA PRO A 59 -13.07 -48.12 13.89
C PRO A 59 -12.19 -47.02 14.51
N PRO A 60 -11.22 -47.35 15.38
CA PRO A 60 -10.37 -46.34 16.00
C PRO A 60 -9.48 -45.65 14.94
N PHE A 61 -9.46 -44.32 14.96
CA PHE A 61 -8.63 -43.50 14.07
C PHE A 61 -8.06 -42.27 14.78
N ASN A 62 -6.92 -41.80 14.29
CA ASN A 62 -6.21 -40.65 14.86
C ASN A 62 -6.81 -39.34 14.34
N LYS A 63 -7.60 -38.69 15.20
CA LYS A 63 -8.28 -37.42 14.91
C LYS A 63 -7.35 -36.25 14.58
N LYS A 64 -6.04 -36.36 14.87
CA LYS A 64 -5.06 -35.29 14.63
C LYS A 64 -4.52 -35.28 13.21
N ILE A 65 -4.48 -36.44 12.56
CA ILE A 65 -3.87 -36.64 11.24
C ILE A 65 -4.89 -37.09 10.19
N ILE A 66 -6.13 -37.37 10.58
CA ILE A 66 -7.19 -37.73 9.64
C ILE A 66 -7.52 -36.53 8.72
N PRO A 67 -7.63 -36.72 7.40
CA PRO A 67 -8.02 -35.65 6.48
C PRO A 67 -9.45 -35.15 6.73
N GLU A 68 -9.67 -33.85 6.58
CA GLU A 68 -11.01 -33.23 6.63
C GLU A 68 -11.77 -33.43 5.30
N PHE A 69 -11.06 -33.43 4.17
CA PHE A 69 -11.62 -33.57 2.83
C PHE A 69 -10.97 -34.73 2.09
N VAL A 70 -11.78 -35.54 1.41
CA VAL A 70 -11.31 -36.62 0.53
C VAL A 70 -11.88 -36.39 -0.87
N LEU A 71 -11.00 -36.06 -1.81
CA LEU A 71 -11.37 -35.72 -3.18
C LEU A 71 -10.98 -36.86 -4.13
N SER A 72 -11.95 -37.42 -4.84
CA SER A 72 -11.77 -38.52 -5.78
C SER A 72 -11.87 -37.99 -7.22
N LEU A 73 -10.73 -37.91 -7.91
CA LEU A 73 -10.65 -37.41 -9.28
C LEU A 73 -10.87 -38.55 -10.29
N ASN A 74 -12.03 -38.55 -10.93
CA ASN A 74 -12.43 -39.59 -11.88
C ASN A 74 -12.19 -39.14 -13.32
N ALA A 75 -11.47 -39.95 -14.10
CA ALA A 75 -11.22 -39.71 -15.51
C ALA A 75 -11.33 -40.99 -16.33
N THR A 76 -11.65 -40.88 -17.61
CA THR A 76 -11.71 -42.03 -18.52
C THR A 76 -10.30 -42.49 -18.93
N ASP A 77 -10.15 -43.78 -19.20
CA ASP A 77 -8.87 -44.33 -19.66
C ASP A 77 -8.40 -43.71 -20.98
N ALA A 78 -9.34 -43.35 -21.87
CA ALA A 78 -9.05 -42.66 -23.11
C ALA A 78 -8.46 -41.26 -22.85
N PHE A 79 -9.06 -40.50 -21.92
CA PHE A 79 -8.55 -39.20 -21.50
C PHE A 79 -7.16 -39.30 -20.89
N LEU A 80 -6.95 -40.24 -19.96
CA LEU A 80 -5.66 -40.44 -19.30
C LEU A 80 -4.55 -40.83 -20.29
N LYS A 81 -4.85 -41.71 -21.24
CA LYS A 81 -3.91 -42.09 -22.31
C LYS A 81 -3.60 -40.90 -23.23
N ASN A 82 -4.61 -40.14 -23.63
CA ASN A 82 -4.43 -38.95 -24.48
C ASN A 82 -3.58 -37.88 -23.78
N ARG A 83 -3.83 -37.63 -22.50
CA ARG A 83 -3.04 -36.70 -21.67
C ARG A 83 -1.56 -37.09 -21.64
N VAL A 84 -1.25 -38.37 -21.41
CA VAL A 84 0.14 -38.84 -21.38
C VAL A 84 0.81 -38.73 -22.76
N LEU A 85 0.08 -39.02 -23.84
CA LEU A 85 0.61 -38.88 -25.21
C LEU A 85 0.96 -37.44 -25.60
N ASN A 86 0.29 -36.45 -25.01
CA ASN A 86 0.51 -35.03 -25.28
C ASN A 86 1.56 -34.39 -24.36
N LEU A 87 2.18 -35.16 -23.45
CA LEU A 87 3.26 -34.65 -22.60
C LEU A 87 4.58 -34.51 -23.39
N PRO A 88 5.38 -33.46 -23.12
CA PRO A 88 6.70 -33.33 -23.74
C PRO A 88 7.63 -34.45 -23.29
N GLU A 89 8.54 -34.87 -24.17
CA GLU A 89 9.48 -35.98 -23.91
C GLU A 89 10.32 -35.75 -22.64
N SER A 90 10.68 -34.49 -22.35
CA SER A 90 11.37 -34.10 -21.11
C SER A 90 10.61 -34.39 -19.82
N ALA A 91 9.28 -34.48 -19.87
CA ALA A 91 8.43 -34.84 -18.72
C ALA A 91 8.17 -36.36 -18.64
N VAL A 92 8.40 -37.10 -19.73
CA VAL A 92 8.18 -38.54 -19.82
C VAL A 92 9.47 -39.30 -19.51
N GLU A 93 10.63 -38.77 -19.90
CA GLU A 93 11.94 -39.38 -19.70
C GLU A 93 12.24 -39.58 -18.20
N GLY A 94 12.58 -40.82 -17.81
CA GLY A 94 12.83 -41.18 -16.41
C GLY A 94 11.58 -41.40 -15.55
N THR A 95 10.37 -41.27 -16.10
CA THR A 95 9.12 -41.50 -15.36
C THR A 95 8.39 -42.78 -15.79
N HIS A 96 7.37 -43.16 -15.02
CA HIS A 96 6.46 -44.26 -15.36
C HIS A 96 5.41 -43.91 -16.43
N TYR A 97 5.54 -42.77 -17.11
CA TYR A 97 4.66 -42.34 -18.21
C TYR A 97 5.09 -42.88 -19.58
N THR A 98 6.10 -43.74 -19.61
CA THR A 98 6.52 -44.43 -20.84
C THR A 98 5.42 -45.33 -21.39
N GLN A 99 5.41 -45.50 -22.71
CA GLN A 99 4.37 -46.21 -23.47
C GLN A 99 4.09 -47.64 -22.95
N ASP A 100 5.09 -48.31 -22.40
CA ASP A 100 4.97 -49.68 -21.90
C ASP A 100 4.58 -49.78 -20.42
N GLN A 101 4.90 -48.76 -19.61
CA GLN A 101 4.67 -48.78 -18.16
C GLN A 101 3.34 -48.17 -17.76
N PHE A 102 2.93 -47.08 -18.42
CA PHE A 102 1.69 -46.39 -18.09
C PHE A 102 0.44 -47.27 -18.23
N PRO A 103 0.24 -48.05 -19.32
CA PRO A 103 -0.92 -48.93 -19.44
C PRO A 103 -0.97 -50.01 -18.37
N ARG A 104 0.18 -50.56 -17.98
CA ARG A 104 0.28 -51.56 -16.90
C ARG A 104 -0.12 -50.95 -15.57
N ARG A 105 0.43 -49.78 -15.25
CA ARG A 105 0.09 -49.05 -14.01
C ARG A 105 -1.38 -48.66 -13.96
N LEU A 106 -1.96 -48.23 -15.08
CA LEU A 106 -3.38 -47.91 -15.17
C LEU A 106 -4.25 -49.15 -14.94
N ALA A 107 -3.89 -50.29 -15.53
CA ALA A 107 -4.60 -51.55 -15.30
C ALA A 107 -4.55 -51.98 -13.82
N THR A 108 -3.36 -51.98 -13.21
CA THR A 108 -3.21 -52.28 -11.78
C THR A 108 -4.00 -51.31 -10.89
N PHE A 109 -4.02 -50.01 -11.24
CA PHE A 109 -4.83 -49.05 -10.51
C PHE A 109 -6.33 -49.37 -10.61
N ARG A 110 -6.84 -49.70 -11.80
CA ARG A 110 -8.26 -50.06 -11.97
C ARG A 110 -8.61 -51.33 -11.21
N GLU A 111 -7.79 -52.36 -11.29
CA GLU A 111 -7.98 -53.63 -10.56
C GLU A 111 -8.06 -53.39 -9.04
N ASN A 112 -7.08 -52.68 -8.48
CA ASN A 112 -7.04 -52.37 -7.05
C ASN A 112 -8.19 -51.45 -6.56
N ASN A 113 -8.89 -50.76 -7.46
CA ASN A 113 -10.00 -49.86 -7.12
C ASN A 113 -11.38 -50.41 -7.52
N VAL A 114 -11.47 -51.69 -7.90
CA VAL A 114 -12.75 -52.37 -8.21
C VAL A 114 -13.26 -53.20 -7.03
N GLU A 115 -12.37 -53.66 -6.15
CA GLU A 115 -12.71 -54.50 -5.00
C GLU A 115 -13.31 -53.72 -3.83
N ASP A 116 -13.96 -54.42 -2.88
CA ASP A 116 -14.59 -53.82 -1.70
C ASP A 116 -13.59 -53.28 -0.65
N GLU A 117 -12.28 -53.42 -0.87
CA GLU A 117 -11.21 -52.97 0.03
C GLU A 117 -10.42 -51.77 -0.53
N THR A 118 -11.12 -50.76 -1.05
CA THR A 118 -10.46 -49.53 -1.52
C THR A 118 -10.11 -48.58 -0.37
N VAL A 119 -9.16 -47.68 -0.62
CA VAL A 119 -8.85 -46.54 0.26
C VAL A 119 -10.10 -45.68 0.50
N LEU A 120 -10.96 -45.54 -0.51
CA LEU A 120 -12.20 -44.76 -0.38
C LEU A 120 -13.16 -45.43 0.60
N ASN A 121 -13.27 -46.77 0.56
CA ASN A 121 -14.14 -47.51 1.48
C ASN A 121 -13.73 -47.33 2.94
N TYR A 122 -12.43 -47.24 3.23
CA TYR A 122 -11.95 -46.88 4.58
C TYR A 122 -12.51 -45.53 5.05
N PHE A 123 -12.50 -44.50 4.21
CA PHE A 123 -13.04 -43.18 4.58
C PHE A 123 -14.58 -43.20 4.68
N VAL A 124 -15.27 -44.00 3.87
CA VAL A 124 -16.73 -44.21 4.01
C VAL A 124 -17.06 -44.88 5.34
N GLU A 125 -16.29 -45.88 5.78
CA GLU A 125 -16.45 -46.53 7.09
C GLU A 125 -16.25 -45.56 8.26
N LEU A 126 -15.44 -44.51 8.06
CA LEU A 126 -15.22 -43.42 9.01
C LEU A 126 -16.29 -42.31 8.95
N GLU A 127 -17.33 -42.48 8.12
CA GLU A 127 -18.36 -41.47 7.86
C GLU A 127 -17.80 -40.16 7.28
N ILE A 128 -16.64 -40.22 6.62
CA ILE A 128 -16.03 -39.06 5.94
C ILE A 128 -16.61 -38.96 4.53
N HIS A 129 -17.06 -37.75 4.16
CA HIS A 129 -17.62 -37.51 2.84
C HIS A 129 -16.53 -37.54 1.76
N ILE A 130 -16.85 -38.16 0.62
CA ILE A 130 -15.95 -38.27 -0.53
C ILE A 130 -16.58 -37.50 -1.68
N ASP A 131 -15.88 -36.46 -2.14
CA ASP A 131 -16.29 -35.66 -3.27
C ASP A 131 -15.71 -36.24 -4.56
N HIS A 132 -16.59 -36.82 -5.37
CA HIS A 132 -16.23 -37.36 -6.68
C HIS A 132 -16.27 -36.26 -7.74
N ILE A 133 -15.13 -35.96 -8.34
CA ILE A 133 -14.98 -34.93 -9.38
C ILE A 133 -14.62 -35.61 -10.69
N GLU A 134 -15.55 -35.59 -11.64
CA GLU A 134 -15.32 -36.10 -12.99
C GLU A 134 -14.56 -35.08 -13.86
N ILE A 135 -13.49 -35.56 -14.48
CA ILE A 135 -12.67 -34.81 -15.43
C ILE A 135 -13.13 -35.19 -16.83
N THR A 136 -14.00 -34.36 -17.40
CA THR A 136 -14.68 -34.63 -18.69
C THR A 136 -14.11 -33.83 -19.87
N SER A 137 -13.51 -32.66 -19.65
CA SER A 137 -13.00 -31.82 -20.75
C SER A 137 -11.47 -31.85 -20.85
N SER A 138 -10.98 -32.03 -22.08
CA SER A 138 -9.58 -31.80 -22.49
C SER A 138 -9.28 -30.33 -22.79
N ASP A 139 -10.33 -29.50 -22.92
CA ASP A 139 -10.23 -28.13 -23.42
C ASP A 139 -9.98 -27.12 -22.29
N ASP A 140 -10.14 -27.54 -21.03
CA ASP A 140 -9.74 -26.78 -19.84
C ASP A 140 -8.24 -26.99 -19.60
N MET A 141 -7.40 -26.28 -20.36
CA MET A 141 -5.93 -26.33 -20.22
C MET A 141 -5.43 -26.06 -18.80
N GLU A 142 -6.24 -25.38 -17.97
CA GLU A 142 -5.91 -25.02 -16.58
C GLU A 142 -6.78 -25.70 -15.52
N TYR A 143 -7.66 -26.65 -15.91
CA TYR A 143 -8.56 -27.34 -14.99
C TYR A 143 -9.41 -26.39 -14.11
N LEU A 144 -9.81 -25.22 -14.64
CA LEU A 144 -10.47 -24.16 -13.89
C LEU A 144 -11.78 -24.63 -13.26
N ILE A 145 -12.58 -25.42 -13.98
CA ILE A 145 -13.85 -25.97 -13.46
C ILE A 145 -13.60 -26.93 -12.29
N VAL A 146 -12.54 -27.75 -12.37
CA VAL A 146 -12.15 -28.66 -11.29
C VAL A 146 -11.68 -27.86 -10.08
N MET A 147 -10.84 -26.84 -10.30
CA MET A 147 -10.34 -25.97 -9.24
C MET A 147 -11.47 -25.18 -8.56
N GLU A 148 -12.47 -24.73 -9.30
CA GLU A 148 -13.64 -24.04 -8.75
C GLU A 148 -14.46 -24.98 -7.86
N LYS A 149 -14.76 -26.21 -8.31
CA LYS A 149 -15.42 -27.22 -7.47
C LYS A 149 -14.63 -27.55 -6.21
N ILE A 150 -13.31 -27.68 -6.31
CA ILE A 150 -12.45 -27.92 -5.14
C ILE A 150 -12.52 -26.74 -4.17
N LYS A 151 -12.51 -25.50 -4.67
CA LYS A 151 -12.67 -24.30 -3.84
C LYS A 151 -14.04 -24.23 -3.17
N GLU A 152 -15.10 -24.64 -3.84
CA GLU A 152 -16.44 -24.71 -3.23
C GLU A 152 -16.50 -25.73 -2.09
N VAL A 153 -15.84 -26.88 -2.24
CA VAL A 153 -15.78 -27.94 -1.22
C VAL A 153 -14.89 -27.55 -0.04
N VAL A 154 -13.66 -27.11 -0.31
CA VAL A 154 -12.65 -26.81 0.72
C VAL A 154 -12.88 -25.45 1.38
N GLY A 155 -13.52 -24.52 0.66
CA GLY A 155 -13.77 -23.16 1.08
C GLY A 155 -12.58 -22.21 0.88
N ASP A 156 -12.72 -20.99 1.41
CA ASP A 156 -11.69 -19.96 1.31
C ASP A 156 -10.40 -20.36 2.03
N ALA A 157 -9.28 -19.92 1.47
CA ALA A 157 -7.96 -20.17 2.04
C ALA A 157 -7.90 -19.62 3.47
N ARG A 158 -7.75 -20.53 4.43
CA ARG A 158 -7.55 -20.20 5.85
C ARG A 158 -6.10 -19.79 6.05
N ASN A 159 -5.75 -18.61 5.54
CA ASN A 159 -4.40 -18.09 5.67
C ASN A 159 -4.13 -17.82 7.15
N TYR A 160 -3.10 -18.45 7.70
CA TYR A 160 -2.50 -18.01 8.96
C TYR A 160 -2.11 -16.55 8.76
N GLY A 161 -2.63 -15.65 9.60
CA GLY A 161 -2.33 -14.22 9.51
C GLY A 161 -0.82 -13.95 9.46
N LEU A 162 -0.43 -12.75 9.04
CA LEU A 162 0.98 -12.35 8.96
C LEU A 162 1.71 -12.70 10.26
N THR A 163 2.92 -13.21 10.13
CA THR A 163 3.80 -13.45 11.29
C THR A 163 4.02 -12.14 12.04
N SER A 164 4.37 -12.20 13.33
CA SER A 164 4.62 -10.97 14.12
C SER A 164 5.70 -10.09 13.50
N GLU A 165 6.70 -10.71 12.87
CA GLU A 165 7.80 -10.03 12.18
C GLU A 165 7.32 -9.27 10.93
N GLU A 166 6.46 -9.88 10.12
CA GLU A 166 5.88 -9.25 8.93
C GLU A 166 4.91 -8.12 9.30
N LEU A 167 4.20 -8.24 10.41
CA LEU A 167 3.32 -7.18 10.92
C LEU A 167 4.13 -5.94 11.33
N GLU A 168 5.23 -6.14 12.07
CA GLU A 168 6.13 -5.06 12.48
C GLU A 168 6.80 -4.38 11.29
N GLU A 169 7.20 -5.13 10.27
CA GLU A 169 7.78 -4.57 9.05
C GLU A 169 6.78 -3.71 8.27
N GLU A 170 5.53 -4.17 8.19
CA GLU A 170 4.45 -3.42 7.56
C GLU A 170 4.11 -2.14 8.33
N GLU A 171 4.13 -2.18 9.65
CA GLU A 171 3.95 -0.99 10.50
C GLU A 171 5.10 0.00 10.32
N ARG A 172 6.36 -0.47 10.27
CA ARG A 172 7.53 0.37 9.97
C ARG A 172 7.40 1.04 8.61
N ARG A 173 7.02 0.29 7.57
CA ARG A 173 6.81 0.82 6.22
C ARG A 173 5.76 1.92 6.20
N LYS A 174 4.60 1.69 6.84
CA LYS A 174 3.53 2.69 6.95
C LYS A 174 3.96 3.93 7.74
N ALA A 175 4.75 3.76 8.81
CA ALA A 175 5.27 4.87 9.59
C ALA A 175 6.22 5.74 8.75
N ASP A 176 7.12 5.13 7.98
CA ASP A 176 8.04 5.83 7.08
C ASP A 176 7.31 6.56 5.96
N GLU A 177 6.29 5.96 5.37
CA GLU A 177 5.44 6.61 4.36
C GLU A 177 4.71 7.82 4.92
N ARG A 178 4.14 7.72 6.13
CA ARG A 178 3.49 8.84 6.81
C ARG A 178 4.48 9.97 7.10
N LEU A 179 5.68 9.63 7.57
CA LEU A 179 6.72 10.62 7.86
C LEU A 179 7.17 11.35 6.58
N LYS A 180 7.34 10.62 5.47
CA LYS A 180 7.65 11.20 4.15
C LYS A 180 6.53 12.11 3.66
N ALA A 181 5.27 11.68 3.76
CA ALA A 181 4.12 12.49 3.34
C ALA A 181 4.04 13.82 4.12
N VAL A 182 4.19 13.77 5.45
CA VAL A 182 4.21 14.97 6.30
C VAL A 182 5.39 15.89 5.94
N ALA A 183 6.58 15.32 5.67
CA ALA A 183 7.74 16.11 5.26
C ALA A 183 7.51 16.80 3.89
N THR A 184 6.90 16.10 2.93
CA THR A 184 6.58 16.69 1.62
C THR A 184 5.54 17.80 1.74
N GLU A 185 4.48 17.60 2.52
CA GLU A 185 3.44 18.61 2.72
C GLU A 185 4.02 19.87 3.40
N LYS A 186 4.83 19.68 4.44
CA LYS A 186 5.52 20.79 5.12
C LYS A 186 6.43 21.57 4.17
N ALA A 187 7.21 20.88 3.34
CA ALA A 187 8.07 21.52 2.35
C ALA A 187 7.28 22.30 1.29
N GLU A 188 6.11 21.81 0.88
CA GLU A 188 5.23 22.53 -0.05
C GLU A 188 4.65 23.80 0.56
N ILE A 189 4.22 23.73 1.83
CA ILE A 189 3.73 24.89 2.59
C ILE A 189 4.83 25.94 2.72
N GLU A 190 6.02 25.55 3.18
CA GLU A 190 7.18 26.46 3.33
C GLU A 190 7.55 27.13 2.00
N ARG A 191 7.54 26.37 0.89
CA ARG A 191 7.78 26.92 -0.46
C ARG A 191 6.72 27.94 -0.86
N LYS A 192 5.43 27.66 -0.57
CA LYS A 192 4.33 28.57 -0.90
C LYS A 192 4.42 29.86 -0.08
N GLU A 193 4.66 29.75 1.22
CA GLU A 193 4.84 30.89 2.12
C GLU A 193 6.04 31.76 1.70
N ALA A 194 7.16 31.14 1.32
CA ALA A 194 8.34 31.85 0.81
C ALA A 194 8.03 32.61 -0.49
N ASN A 195 7.31 31.99 -1.43
CA ASN A 195 6.91 32.63 -2.68
C ASN A 195 5.94 33.80 -2.45
N GLU A 196 4.98 33.64 -1.53
CA GLU A 196 4.06 34.72 -1.15
C GLU A 196 4.78 35.86 -0.44
N ALA A 197 5.74 35.54 0.44
CA ALA A 197 6.57 36.54 1.12
C ALA A 197 7.41 37.33 0.11
N ALA A 198 8.09 36.65 -0.81
CA ALA A 198 8.84 37.29 -1.89
C ALA A 198 7.92 38.20 -2.75
N SER A 199 6.72 37.74 -3.09
CA SER A 199 5.75 38.55 -3.84
C SER A 199 5.22 39.76 -3.05
N ARG A 200 5.11 39.66 -1.72
CA ARG A 200 4.76 40.81 -0.87
C ARG A 200 5.87 41.84 -0.84
N VAL A 201 7.12 41.39 -0.68
CA VAL A 201 8.30 42.28 -0.69
C VAL A 201 8.41 43.01 -2.03
N ALA A 202 8.32 42.30 -3.16
CA ALA A 202 8.39 42.92 -4.49
C ALA A 202 7.29 43.97 -4.71
N ARG A 203 6.03 43.67 -4.34
CA ARG A 203 4.93 44.65 -4.44
C ARG A 203 5.14 45.85 -3.53
N TRP A 204 5.67 45.66 -2.33
CA TRP A 204 5.99 46.75 -1.42
C TRP A 204 7.08 47.66 -1.97
N GLU A 205 8.15 47.08 -2.54
CA GLU A 205 9.23 47.84 -3.18
C GLU A 205 8.73 48.64 -4.38
N GLU A 206 7.90 48.05 -5.24
CA GLU A 206 7.27 48.76 -6.36
C GLU A 206 6.35 49.89 -5.88
N TRP A 207 5.52 49.62 -4.87
CA TRP A 207 4.64 50.62 -4.28
C TRP A 207 5.43 51.77 -3.65
N SER A 208 6.51 51.48 -2.91
CA SER A 208 7.37 52.48 -2.28
C SER A 208 7.99 53.41 -3.32
N LYS A 209 8.56 52.86 -4.40
CA LYS A 209 9.12 53.66 -5.51
C LYS A 209 8.07 54.55 -6.14
N ARG A 210 6.87 54.01 -6.41
CA ARG A 210 5.77 54.79 -7.00
C ARG A 210 5.29 55.90 -6.07
N MET A 211 5.28 55.66 -4.77
CA MET A 211 4.90 56.66 -3.77
C MET A 211 5.95 57.75 -3.64
N GLU A 212 7.24 57.42 -3.71
CA GLU A 212 8.32 58.41 -3.79
C GLU A 212 8.20 59.29 -5.04
N GLU A 213 7.89 58.70 -6.20
CA GLU A 213 7.64 59.45 -7.44
C GLU A 213 6.43 60.40 -7.31
N ILE A 214 5.31 59.92 -6.76
CA ILE A 214 4.12 60.75 -6.55
C ILE A 214 4.41 61.89 -5.58
N ASN A 215 5.05 61.62 -4.45
CA ASN A 215 5.42 62.65 -3.47
C ASN A 215 6.31 63.72 -4.10
N LYS A 216 7.27 63.32 -4.94
CA LYS A 216 8.14 64.27 -5.64
C LYS A 216 7.34 65.16 -6.61
N LEU A 217 6.45 64.56 -7.40
CA LEU A 217 5.58 65.32 -8.33
C LEU A 217 4.63 66.26 -7.58
N GLU A 218 4.07 65.82 -6.45
CA GLU A 218 3.22 66.64 -5.60
C GLU A 218 3.99 67.84 -5.02
N GLN A 219 5.22 67.61 -4.55
CA GLN A 219 6.09 68.67 -4.06
C GLN A 219 6.42 69.68 -5.17
N GLU A 220 6.81 69.22 -6.36
CA GLU A 220 7.10 70.08 -7.51
C GLU A 220 5.87 70.91 -7.92
N LEU A 221 4.67 70.31 -7.91
CA LEU A 221 3.41 71.00 -8.18
C LEU A 221 3.10 72.07 -7.13
N LEU A 222 3.24 71.73 -5.85
CA LEU A 222 3.01 72.65 -4.74
C LEU A 222 3.98 73.84 -4.83
N GLU A 223 5.26 73.56 -5.06
CA GLU A 223 6.29 74.58 -5.29
C GLU A 223 5.88 75.50 -6.45
N ALA A 224 5.50 74.94 -7.61
CA ALA A 224 5.05 75.71 -8.77
C ALA A 224 3.82 76.58 -8.47
N GLN A 225 2.85 76.09 -7.68
CA GLN A 225 1.69 76.88 -7.25
C GLN A 225 2.08 78.03 -6.30
N THR A 226 3.10 77.84 -5.47
CA THR A 226 3.59 78.89 -4.56
C THR A 226 4.49 79.92 -5.26
N VAL A 227 5.06 79.60 -6.43
CA VAL A 227 5.98 80.50 -7.18
C VAL A 227 5.37 81.87 -7.49
N PRO A 228 4.15 82.00 -8.05
CA PRO A 228 3.54 83.31 -8.32
C PRO A 228 3.39 84.16 -7.05
N LEU A 229 2.94 83.55 -5.95
CA LEU A 229 2.79 84.22 -4.67
C LEU A 229 4.14 84.66 -4.10
N ARG A 230 5.14 83.77 -4.12
CA ARG A 230 6.51 84.09 -3.68
C ARG A 230 7.11 85.21 -4.52
N ASN A 231 6.95 85.19 -5.84
CA ASN A 231 7.42 86.25 -6.75
C ASN A 231 6.74 87.59 -6.45
N TYR A 232 5.43 87.58 -6.18
CA TYR A 232 4.69 88.77 -5.77
C TYR A 232 5.22 89.35 -4.46
N LEU A 233 5.40 88.50 -3.44
CA LEU A 233 5.95 88.90 -2.14
C LEU A 233 7.38 89.43 -2.27
N MET A 234 8.25 88.74 -3.03
CA MET A 234 9.64 89.15 -3.28
C MET A 234 9.74 90.50 -4.01
N LYS A 235 8.82 90.78 -4.95
CA LYS A 235 8.84 92.03 -5.71
C LYS A 235 8.24 93.22 -4.95
N ASN A 236 7.13 93.00 -4.24
CA ASN A 236 6.33 94.10 -3.70
C ASN A 236 6.48 94.30 -2.19
N VAL A 237 6.71 93.23 -1.41
CA VAL A 237 6.73 93.30 0.07
C VAL A 237 8.15 93.25 0.62
N MET A 238 8.99 92.39 0.06
CA MET A 238 10.35 92.16 0.58
C MET A 238 11.28 93.37 0.55
N PRO A 239 11.29 94.25 -0.47
CA PRO A 239 12.19 95.40 -0.47
C PRO A 239 11.93 96.32 0.73
N THR A 240 10.65 96.66 0.97
CA THR A 240 10.23 97.50 2.09
C THR A 240 10.44 96.81 3.44
N LEU A 241 10.10 95.53 3.53
CA LEU A 241 10.31 94.73 4.75
C LEU A 241 11.79 94.60 5.12
N THR A 242 12.65 94.36 4.13
CA THR A 242 14.09 94.23 4.34
C THR A 242 14.69 95.56 4.79
N GLN A 243 14.27 96.68 4.20
CA GLN A 243 14.68 98.01 4.66
C GLN A 243 14.19 98.30 6.09
N GLY A 244 12.95 97.95 6.42
CA GLY A 244 12.40 98.11 7.76
C GLY A 244 13.11 97.24 8.80
N LEU A 245 13.46 96.00 8.46
CA LEU A 245 14.27 95.12 9.30
C LEU A 245 15.67 95.69 9.53
N ILE A 246 16.32 96.20 8.48
CA ILE A 246 17.63 96.86 8.59
C ILE A 246 17.53 98.08 9.52
N GLU A 247 16.50 98.90 9.37
CA GLU A 247 16.31 100.10 10.19
C GLU A 247 15.99 99.77 11.64
N CYS A 248 15.15 98.75 11.88
CA CYS A 248 14.87 98.21 13.20
C CYS A 248 16.14 97.69 13.89
N CYS A 249 17.03 97.02 13.15
CA CYS A 249 18.32 96.57 13.67
C CYS A 249 19.26 97.73 14.05
N LYS A 250 19.13 98.91 13.42
CA LYS A 250 19.92 100.10 13.74
C LYS A 250 19.36 100.86 14.94
N THR A 251 18.05 101.08 14.97
CA THR A 251 17.38 101.88 16.02
C THR A 251 17.22 101.11 17.32
N LYS A 252 17.20 99.77 17.27
CA LYS A 252 17.00 98.86 18.41
C LYS A 252 15.87 99.36 19.33
N PRO A 253 14.63 99.46 18.80
CA PRO A 253 13.48 99.90 19.58
C PRO A 253 13.14 98.84 20.65
N ASP A 254 12.47 99.27 21.72
CA ASP A 254 12.05 98.37 22.80
C ASP A 254 11.03 97.31 22.32
N ASP A 255 10.20 97.65 21.33
CA ASP A 255 9.33 96.70 20.61
C ASP A 255 9.67 96.66 19.11
N PRO A 256 10.40 95.64 18.64
CA PRO A 256 10.79 95.52 17.23
C PRO A 256 9.64 95.11 16.31
N ILE A 257 8.59 94.48 16.83
CA ILE A 257 7.44 94.04 16.03
C ILE A 257 6.56 95.25 15.72
N ASP A 258 6.24 96.04 16.74
CA ASP A 258 5.39 97.24 16.59
C ASP A 258 6.09 98.31 15.73
N PHE A 259 7.38 98.54 15.96
CA PHE A 259 8.20 99.43 15.13
C PHE A 259 8.19 99.01 13.65
N LEU A 260 8.35 97.71 13.36
CA LEU A 260 8.35 97.21 12.00
C LEU A 260 6.96 97.32 11.36
N ALA A 261 5.88 97.09 12.12
CA ALA A 261 4.52 97.27 11.66
C ALA A 261 4.24 98.74 11.30
N GLU A 262 4.61 99.69 12.15
CA GLU A 262 4.53 101.13 11.83
C GLU A 262 5.35 101.50 10.60
N TYR A 263 6.58 100.99 10.50
CA TYR A 263 7.47 101.26 9.38
C TYR A 263 6.89 100.77 8.05
N LEU A 264 6.32 99.56 8.03
CA LEU A 264 5.67 98.99 6.86
C LEU A 264 4.39 99.76 6.47
N LEU A 265 3.59 100.18 7.46
CA LEU A 265 2.40 100.99 7.23
C LEU A 265 2.74 102.36 6.63
N ARG A 266 3.82 103.00 7.10
CA ARG A 266 4.28 104.31 6.59
C ARG A 266 4.89 104.25 5.20
N ASN A 267 5.51 103.13 4.82
CA ASN A 267 6.23 102.97 3.55
C ASN A 267 5.51 102.03 2.57
N ASN A 268 4.19 101.96 2.65
CA ASN A 268 3.38 101.08 1.80
C ASN A 268 3.39 101.58 0.33
N PRO A 269 3.87 100.80 -0.65
CA PRO A 269 4.02 101.24 -2.05
C PRO A 269 2.71 101.42 -2.84
N GLN A 270 1.54 101.25 -2.20
CA GLN A 270 0.21 101.42 -2.83
C GLN A 270 -0.62 102.58 -2.25
N VAL A 271 -0.03 103.41 -1.39
CA VAL A 271 -0.60 104.67 -0.90
C VAL A 271 0.29 105.84 -1.30
#